data_AF-A0A2U3LI29-F1
#
_entry.id   AF-A0A2U3LI29-F1
#
_cell.length_a   1.000
_cell.length_b   1.000
_cell.length_c   1.000
_cell.angle_alpha   90.00
_cell.angle_beta   90.00
_cell.angle_gamma   90.00
#
_symmetry.space_group_name_H-M   'P 1'
#
loop_
_entity.id
_entity.type
_entity.pdbx_description
1 polymer ?
#
loop_
_entity_poly.entity_id
_entity_poly.type
_entity_poly.pdbx_seq_one_letter_code
_entity_poly.pdbx_strand_id
1 'polypeptide(L)' 'MLSDYTELLSILNAHRVKYLIIGAYAVAVHAQPRATKDLDILVKADQQNARAVFAALAEFGAPLTGLTSADFEERL' A
#
# COMPACT_ATOMS: atom_id res chain seq x y z
N MET A 1 -10.37 3.71 11.15
CA MET A 1 -10.45 4.01 9.70
C MET A 1 -9.44 5.06 9.27
N LEU A 2 -9.57 6.36 9.62
CA LEU A 2 -8.52 7.36 9.33
C LEU A 2 -7.21 7.09 10.10
N SER A 3 -7.34 6.56 11.32
CA SER A 3 -6.23 6.04 12.13
C SER A 3 -5.44 4.95 11.39
N ASP A 4 -6.16 3.98 10.83
CA ASP A 4 -5.60 2.77 10.23
C ASP A 4 -4.86 3.11 8.93
N TYR A 5 -5.30 4.13 8.18
CA TYR A 5 -4.57 4.64 7.02
C TYR A 5 -3.25 5.29 7.40
N THR A 6 -3.26 6.11 8.46
CA THR A 6 -2.03 6.77 8.93
C THR A 6 -1.03 5.75 9.44
N GLU A 7 -1.50 4.73 10.15
CA GLU A 7 -0.69 3.61 10.62
C GLU A 7 -0.11 2.81 9.45
N LEU A 8 -0.94 2.37 8.49
CA LEU A 8 -0.48 1.64 7.31
C LEU A 8 0.59 2.44 6.55
N LEU A 9 0.35 3.72 6.24
CA LEU A 9 1.31 4.56 5.53
C LEU A 9 2.61 4.75 6.33
N SER A 10 2.52 4.84 7.66
CA SER A 10 3.70 4.94 8.54
C SER A 10 4.54 3.67 8.49
N ILE A 11 3.90 2.49 8.53
CA ILE A 11 4.59 1.19 8.43
C ILE A 11 5.20 1.00 7.04
N LEU A 12 4.47 1.33 5.96
CA LEU A 12 5.01 1.31 4.60
C LEU A 12 6.26 2.19 4.47
N ASN A 13 6.26 3.37 5.10
CA ASN A 13 7.42 4.27 5.15
C ASN A 13 8.58 3.66 5.95
N ALA A 14 8.32 3.04 7.11
CA ALA A 14 9.33 2.40 7.94
C ALA A 14 10.04 1.24 7.21
N HIS A 15 9.28 0.46 6.43
CA HIS A 15 9.81 -0.61 5.56
C HIS A 15 10.41 -0.09 4.24
N ARG A 16 10.41 1.22 4.01
CA ARG A 16 10.91 1.88 2.79
C ARG A 16 10.24 1.37 1.51
N VAL A 17 8.96 1.03 1.60
CA VAL A 17 8.17 0.63 0.44
C VAL A 17 8.12 1.78 -0.57
N LYS A 18 8.32 1.45 -1.85
CA LYS A 18 8.12 2.34 -3.00
C LYS A 18 6.68 2.22 -3.46
N TYR A 19 5.88 3.23 -3.12
CA TYR A 19 4.47 3.27 -3.45
C TYR A 19 3.99 4.68 -3.83
N LEU A 20 2.80 4.76 -4.41
CA LEU A 20 2.08 5.97 -4.74
C LEU A 20 0.62 5.83 -4.33
N ILE A 21 0.06 6.83 -3.64
CA ILE A 21 -1.38 6.91 -3.39
C ILE A 21 -2.06 7.28 -4.71
N ILE A 22 -3.03 6.47 -5.13
CA ILE A 22 -3.78 6.66 -6.36
C ILE A 22 -5.29 6.76 -6.06
N GLY A 23 -6.11 6.74 -7.10
CA GLY A 23 -7.56 6.66 -6.96
C GLY A 23 -8.21 7.92 -6.39
N ALA A 24 -9.34 7.74 -5.71
CA ALA A 24 -10.20 8.85 -5.28
C ALA A 24 -9.53 9.76 -4.25
N TYR A 25 -8.62 9.24 -3.43
CA TYR A 25 -7.87 10.03 -2.46
C TYR A 25 -6.94 11.03 -3.17
N ALA A 26 -6.22 10.60 -4.21
CA ALA A 26 -5.39 11.49 -5.03
C ALA A 26 -6.22 12.58 -5.73
N VAL A 27 -7.41 12.23 -6.24
CA VAL A 27 -8.35 13.20 -6.84
C VAL A 27 -8.82 14.23 -5.81
N ALA A 28 -9.16 13.79 -4.60
CA ALA A 28 -9.62 14.66 -3.51
C ALA A 28 -8.58 15.72 -3.14
N VAL A 29 -7.29 15.35 -3.15
CA VAL A 29 -6.18 16.24 -2.83
C VAL A 29 -5.80 17.16 -3.99
N HIS A 30 -5.75 16.64 -5.21
CA HIS A 30 -5.15 17.35 -6.35
C HIS A 30 -6.14 17.99 -7.33
N ALA A 31 -7.44 17.68 -7.26
CA ALA A 31 -8.41 18.19 -8.23
C ALA A 31 -9.65 18.81 -7.57
N GLN A 32 -10.48 18.00 -6.90
CA GLN A 32 -11.72 18.47 -6.28
C GLN A 32 -12.12 17.55 -5.13
N PRO A 33 -12.80 18.07 -4.08
CA PRO A 33 -13.29 17.25 -2.98
C PRO A 33 -14.10 16.05 -3.48
N ARG A 34 -13.66 14.85 -3.10
CA ARG A 34 -14.33 13.59 -3.46
C ARG A 34 -14.28 12.65 -2.27
N ALA A 35 -15.45 12.25 -1.79
CA ALA A 35 -15.54 11.26 -0.72
C ALA A 35 -15.18 9.87 -1.26
N THR A 36 -14.41 9.12 -0.47
CA THR A 36 -14.10 7.71 -0.71
C THR A 36 -14.06 6.98 0.63
N LYS A 37 -14.32 5.68 0.60
CA LYS A 37 -14.22 4.78 1.77
C LYS A 37 -12.95 3.93 1.73
N ASP A 38 -12.23 3.97 0.63
CA ASP A 38 -11.07 3.13 0.36
C ASP A 38 -9.83 4.00 0.11
N LEU A 39 -8.66 3.42 0.38
CA LEU A 39 -7.34 3.98 0.07
C LEU A 39 -6.65 3.06 -0.94
N ASP A 40 -6.46 3.55 -2.16
CA ASP A 40 -5.79 2.81 -3.22
C ASP A 40 -4.29 3.15 -3.25
N ILE A 41 -3.44 2.12 -3.22
CA ILE A 41 -1.99 2.26 -3.24
C ILE A 41 -1.42 1.43 -4.40
N LEU A 42 -0.65 2.08 -5.27
CA LEU A 42 0.15 1.43 -6.29
C LEU A 42 1.57 1.21 -5.76
N VAL A 43 2.07 -0.03 -5.84
CA VAL A 43 3.44 -0.38 -5.42
C VAL A 43 4.31 -0.67 -6.64
N LYS A 44 5.61 -0.37 -6.55
CA LYS A 44 6.57 -0.81 -7.58
C LYS A 44 6.70 -2.34 -7.54
N ALA A 45 6.42 -3.01 -8.65
CA ALA A 45 6.34 -4.47 -8.71
C ALA A 45 7.69 -5.16 -8.98
N ASP A 46 8.74 -4.74 -8.26
CA ASP A 46 10.05 -5.41 -8.30
C ASP A 46 10.27 -6.27 -7.06
N GLN A 47 11.18 -7.24 -7.18
CA GLN A 47 11.43 -8.24 -6.15
C GLN A 47 11.83 -7.64 -4.78
N GLN A 48 12.58 -6.54 -4.77
CA GLN A 48 13.01 -5.91 -3.51
C GLN A 48 11.83 -5.22 -2.83
N ASN A 49 11.04 -4.49 -3.59
CA ASN A 49 9.89 -3.77 -3.08
C ASN A 49 8.77 -4.72 -2.67
N ALA A 50 8.54 -5.81 -3.41
CA ALA A 50 7.56 -6.83 -3.10
C ALA A 50 7.81 -7.49 -1.74
N ARG A 51 9.08 -7.77 -1.40
CA ARG A 51 9.47 -8.22 -0.05
C ARG A 51 9.17 -7.17 1.02
N ALA A 52 9.46 -5.90 0.75
CA ALA A 52 9.17 -4.81 1.68
C ALA A 52 7.66 -4.63 1.90
N VAL A 53 6.85 -4.71 0.84
CA VAL A 53 5.38 -4.67 0.93
C VAL A 53 4.86 -5.81 1.79
N PHE A 54 5.30 -7.05 1.53
CA PHE A 54 4.86 -8.21 2.29
C PHE A 54 5.19 -8.08 3.78
N ALA A 55 6.42 -7.64 4.11
CA ALA A 55 6.84 -7.41 5.49
C ALA A 55 6.01 -6.31 6.18
N ALA A 56 5.76 -5.19 5.49
CA ALA A 56 4.95 -4.10 6.01
C ALA A 56 3.50 -4.53 6.26
N LEU A 57 2.90 -5.28 5.34
CA LEU A 57 1.54 -5.80 5.49
C LEU A 57 1.45 -6.81 6.64
N ALA A 58 2.50 -7.63 6.84
CA ALA A 58 2.57 -8.55 7.96
C ALA A 58 2.65 -7.80 9.30
N GLU A 59 3.47 -6.75 9.39
CA GLU A 59 3.58 -5.90 10.59
C GLU A 59 2.27 -5.16 10.90
N PHE A 60 1.60 -4.65 9.87
CA PHE A 60 0.30 -4.00 10.00
C PHE A 60 -0.81 -4.97 10.47
N GLY A 61 -0.60 -6.29 10.36
CA GLY A 61 -1.59 -7.29 10.73
C GLY A 61 -2.60 -7.61 9.61
N ALA A 62 -2.23 -7.37 8.35
CA ALA A 62 -3.06 -7.74 7.21
C ALA A 62 -3.19 -9.28 7.08
N PRO A 63 -4.34 -9.80 6.59
CA PRO A 63 -4.48 -11.22 6.32
C PRO A 63 -3.62 -11.62 5.11
N LEU A 64 -2.56 -12.41 5.35
CA LEU A 64 -1.61 -12.86 4.33
C LEU A 64 -1.68 -14.37 4.03
N THR A 65 -2.68 -15.08 4.55
CA THR A 65 -2.83 -16.53 4.35
C THR A 65 -2.89 -16.87 2.86
N GLY A 66 -1.95 -17.70 2.40
CA GLY A 66 -1.86 -18.13 1.00
C GLY A 66 -1.16 -17.13 0.07
N LEU A 67 -0.66 -16.00 0.60
CA LEU A 67 0.14 -15.04 -0.13
C LEU A 67 1.63 -15.19 0.21
N THR A 68 2.47 -14.80 -0.73
CA THR A 68 3.91 -14.67 -0.62
C THR A 68 4.33 -13.29 -1.12
N SER A 69 5.59 -12.88 -0.90
CA SER A 69 6.10 -11.65 -1.51
C SER A 69 6.00 -11.67 -3.04
N ALA A 70 6.11 -12.84 -3.67
CA ALA A 70 6.08 -12.96 -5.13
C ALA A 70 4.72 -12.57 -5.73
N ASP A 71 3.64 -12.57 -4.95
CA ASP A 71 2.32 -12.11 -5.40
C ASP A 71 2.24 -10.59 -5.60
N PHE A 72 3.27 -9.85 -5.14
CA PHE A 72 3.42 -8.40 -5.34
C PHE A 72 4.45 -8.05 -6.43
N GLU A 73 4.92 -9.05 -7.19
CA GLU A 73 5.87 -8.87 -8.31
C GLU A 73 5.13 -8.95 -9.65
N GLU A 74 5.57 -8.17 -10.64
CA GLU A 74 5.06 -8.28 -12.01
C GLU A 74 5.60 -9.57 -12.65
N ARG A 75 4.71 -10.36 -13.24
CA ARG A 75 5.09 -11.56 -14.00
C ARG A 75 5.45 -11.15 -15.43
N LEU A 76 6.74 -11.18 -15.74
CA LEU A 76 7.25 -11.12 -17.12
C LEU A 76 6.95 -12.42 -17.89
#